data_AF-A0AAN8MBY5-F1
#
_entry.id   AF-A0AAN8MBY5-F1
#
_cell.length_a   1.000
_cell.length_b   1.000
_cell.length_c   1.000
_cell.angle_alpha   90.00
_cell.angle_beta   90.00
_cell.angle_gamma   90.00
#
_symmetry.space_group_name_H-M   'P 1'
#
loop_
_entity.id
_entity.type
_entity.pdbx_description
1 polymer ?
#
loop_
_entity_poly.entity_id
_entity_poly.type
_entity_poly.pdbx_seq_one_letter_code
_entity_poly.pdbx_strand_id
1 'polypeptide(L)'
;MGARSPRDPNLISPASVFSSWRVMCSRSEDYSVRGVLCDGSDEGTLLRNPGNHNHNLVARLPTAAEVEFTVSLRDYDTGAMDRSANFSFRNTLEGFGNPQTGLGNSRVMGMHASLHIFMNGSMSSVQGSANDPIFLLHHAYVDSIYEQWLRRHAPEQTHYPEFNTPIGHNRQYHMVPFLPLHRNIEYFTSSKELGYEYSYMLDSDQRISEVLSPYLELMMEAWPWLLGALVLGALVAMIVAVIAVTTTRVCWGAWPWQRGEKSSAFHLPEREPLIISSDSDTPNYHTV
;
A
#
# COMPACT_ATOMS: atom_id res chain seq x y z
N MET A 1 10.30 10.23 -5.63
CA MET A 1 10.45 11.57 -5.02
C MET A 1 11.49 12.48 -5.69
N GLY A 2 12.09 12.09 -6.83
CA GLY A 2 13.10 12.88 -7.55
C GLY A 2 14.53 12.62 -7.07
N ALA A 3 15.42 12.29 -8.01
CA ALA A 3 16.84 12.06 -7.73
C ALA A 3 17.60 13.38 -7.55
N ARG A 4 18.86 13.31 -7.08
CA ARG A 4 19.77 14.46 -7.03
C ARG A 4 20.04 15.01 -8.44
N SER A 5 20.09 16.32 -8.60
CA SER A 5 20.44 16.95 -9.87
C SER A 5 21.92 16.71 -10.21
N PRO A 6 22.27 16.43 -11.48
CA PRO A 6 23.66 16.29 -11.91
C PRO A 6 24.40 17.64 -11.97
N ARG A 7 23.69 18.77 -11.92
CA ARG A 7 24.28 20.12 -12.03
C ARG A 7 24.52 20.77 -10.66
N ASP A 8 23.66 20.49 -9.69
CA ASP A 8 23.74 21.02 -8.33
C ASP A 8 23.30 19.94 -7.34
N PRO A 9 24.17 19.49 -6.42
CA PRO A 9 23.84 18.45 -5.47
C PRO A 9 22.74 18.82 -4.46
N ASN A 10 22.41 20.11 -4.33
CA ASN A 10 21.34 20.60 -3.44
C ASN A 10 19.98 20.70 -4.14
N LEU A 11 19.90 20.43 -5.44
CA LEU A 11 18.66 20.50 -6.21
C LEU A 11 18.17 19.12 -6.62
N ILE A 12 16.86 19.05 -6.89
CA ILE A 12 16.22 17.88 -7.47
C ILE A 12 16.49 17.85 -8.98
N SER A 13 16.71 16.66 -9.52
CA SER A 13 16.91 16.42 -10.95
C SER A 13 15.78 17.03 -11.79
N PRO A 14 16.08 17.78 -12.87
CA PRO A 14 15.08 18.34 -13.78
C PRO A 14 14.13 17.31 -14.42
N ALA A 15 14.51 16.02 -14.41
CA ALA A 15 13.65 14.93 -14.87
C ALA A 15 12.48 14.63 -13.92
N SER A 16 12.48 15.19 -12.71
CA SER A 16 11.40 15.03 -11.74
C SER A 16 10.49 16.25 -11.75
N VAL A 17 9.17 16.02 -11.70
CA VAL A 17 8.16 17.10 -11.55
C VAL A 17 8.42 17.98 -10.32
N PHE A 18 8.98 17.41 -9.25
CA PHE A 18 9.28 18.14 -8.01
C PHE A 18 10.40 19.17 -8.16
N SER A 19 11.20 19.11 -9.23
CA SER A 19 12.21 20.15 -9.53
C SER A 19 11.58 21.50 -9.91
N SER A 20 10.31 21.50 -10.35
CA SER A 20 9.55 22.70 -10.67
C SER A 20 8.81 23.31 -9.48
N TRP A 21 8.77 22.60 -8.35
CA TRP A 21 8.08 23.07 -7.15
C TRP A 21 8.80 24.27 -6.54
N ARG A 22 7.98 25.18 -6.04
CA ARG A 22 8.39 26.40 -5.37
C ARG A 22 8.07 26.28 -3.90
N VAL A 23 9.01 26.69 -3.06
CA VAL A 23 8.82 26.68 -1.62
C VAL A 23 8.07 27.94 -1.20
N MET A 24 7.26 27.81 -0.16
CA MET A 24 6.54 28.90 0.48
C MET A 24 6.68 28.80 2.00
N CYS A 25 6.47 29.91 2.71
CA CYS A 25 6.43 29.94 4.18
C CYS A 25 7.69 29.42 4.89
N SER A 26 8.86 29.57 4.25
CA SER A 26 10.14 29.04 4.72
C SER A 26 10.99 30.04 5.50
N ARG A 27 10.67 31.35 5.42
CA ARG A 27 11.46 32.46 6.00
C ARG A 27 10.88 32.96 7.31
N SER A 28 10.75 32.06 8.29
CA SER A 28 10.10 32.35 9.58
C SER A 28 10.72 33.50 10.37
N GLU A 29 12.05 33.66 10.33
CA GLU A 29 12.77 34.76 10.97
C GLU A 29 12.38 36.11 10.36
N ASP A 30 12.35 36.21 9.03
CA ASP A 30 11.95 37.44 8.32
C ASP A 30 10.51 37.85 8.66
N TYR A 31 9.58 36.90 8.70
CA TYR A 31 8.19 37.17 9.04
C TYR A 31 8.06 37.67 10.48
N SER A 32 8.80 37.05 11.40
CA SER A 32 8.78 37.38 12.82
C SER A 32 9.33 38.79 13.07
N VAL A 33 10.45 39.13 12.42
CA VAL A 33 11.05 40.48 12.50
C VAL A 33 10.10 41.55 11.96
N ARG A 34 9.34 41.22 10.91
CA ARG A 34 8.39 42.14 10.28
C ARG A 34 7.01 42.17 10.97
N GLY A 35 6.72 41.22 11.86
CA GLY A 35 5.40 41.07 12.46
C GLY A 35 4.30 40.71 11.46
N VAL A 36 4.63 39.96 10.40
CA VAL A 36 3.69 39.52 9.36
C VAL A 36 3.54 38.00 9.34
N LEU A 37 2.47 37.50 8.73
CA LEU A 37 2.32 36.09 8.42
C LEU A 37 2.83 35.79 7.01
N CYS A 38 3.12 34.52 6.73
CA CYS A 38 3.37 34.07 5.36
C CYS A 38 2.15 34.36 4.47
N ASP A 39 2.41 34.91 3.29
CA ASP A 39 1.38 35.23 2.28
C ASP A 39 1.25 34.16 1.18
N GLY A 40 2.03 33.09 1.26
CA GLY A 40 2.04 32.00 0.28
C GLY A 40 2.78 32.33 -1.03
N SER A 41 3.54 33.43 -1.08
CA SER A 41 4.35 33.77 -2.24
C SER A 41 5.52 32.78 -2.45
N ASP A 42 6.00 32.70 -3.71
CA ASP A 42 7.15 31.88 -4.08
C ASP A 42 8.43 32.42 -3.43
N GLU A 43 9.12 31.56 -2.68
CA GLU A 43 10.35 31.88 -1.96
C GLU A 43 11.60 31.19 -2.50
N GLY A 44 11.48 30.47 -3.61
CA GLY A 44 12.59 29.81 -4.30
C GLY A 44 12.33 28.34 -4.61
N THR A 45 13.40 27.65 -5.00
CA THR A 45 13.36 26.22 -5.34
C THR A 45 13.43 25.33 -4.11
N LEU A 46 12.82 24.15 -4.20
CA LEU A 46 12.98 23.09 -3.22
C LEU A 46 14.46 22.63 -3.13
N LEU A 47 15.02 22.65 -1.91
CA LEU A 47 16.40 22.25 -1.65
C LEU A 47 16.44 20.88 -0.98
N ARG A 48 17.36 20.01 -1.41
CA ARG A 48 17.53 18.66 -0.86
C ARG A 48 18.92 18.10 -1.13
N ASN A 49 19.65 17.72 -0.08
CA ASN A 49 20.96 17.09 -0.20
C ASN A 49 21.16 15.95 0.82
N PRO A 50 20.43 14.82 0.65
CA PRO A 50 20.40 13.78 1.67
C PRO A 50 21.79 13.16 1.88
N GLY A 51 22.15 12.95 3.14
CA GLY A 51 23.45 12.40 3.53
C GLY A 51 24.58 13.43 3.68
N ASN A 52 24.38 14.70 3.31
CA ASN A 52 25.34 15.78 3.54
C ASN A 52 24.95 16.66 4.75
N HIS A 53 24.39 16.05 5.79
CA HIS A 53 23.84 16.74 6.96
C HIS A 53 24.91 16.96 8.03
N ASN A 54 24.56 17.70 9.09
CA ASN A 54 25.45 17.87 10.24
C ASN A 54 25.56 16.56 11.03
N HIS A 55 26.65 15.83 10.82
CA HIS A 55 26.91 14.54 11.48
C HIS A 55 27.09 14.62 13.00
N ASN A 56 27.32 15.82 13.56
CA ASN A 56 27.36 16.01 15.01
C ASN A 56 25.96 15.98 15.64
N LEU A 57 24.92 16.30 14.87
CA LEU A 57 23.54 16.25 15.31
C LEU A 57 22.88 14.91 14.99
N VAL A 58 23.21 14.31 13.84
CA VAL A 58 22.65 13.04 13.38
C VAL A 58 23.76 12.21 12.75
N ALA A 59 24.09 11.06 13.34
CA ALA A 59 25.14 10.21 12.79
C ALA A 59 24.66 9.42 11.54
N ARG A 60 23.42 8.93 11.60
CA ARG A 60 22.79 8.06 10.59
C ARG A 60 21.27 8.09 10.73
N LEU A 61 20.57 7.52 9.77
CA LEU A 61 19.14 7.23 9.90
C LEU A 61 18.86 6.18 11.01
N PRO A 62 17.63 6.17 11.56
CA PRO A 62 17.24 5.22 12.60
C PRO A 62 17.28 3.77 12.10
N THR A 63 17.56 2.86 13.03
CA THR A 63 17.51 1.41 12.86
C THR A 63 16.17 0.85 13.32
N ALA A 64 15.84 -0.36 12.87
CA ALA A 64 14.67 -1.08 13.37
C ALA A 64 14.72 -1.32 14.89
N ALA A 65 15.91 -1.50 15.48
CA ALA A 65 16.05 -1.67 16.92
C ALA A 65 15.71 -0.38 17.71
N GLU A 66 16.07 0.79 17.18
CA GLU A 66 15.68 2.09 17.75
C GLU A 66 14.17 2.33 17.65
N VAL A 67 13.54 1.91 16.54
CA VAL A 67 12.08 1.92 16.40
C VAL A 67 11.44 1.02 17.44
N GLU A 68 11.89 -0.23 17.55
CA GLU A 68 11.34 -1.19 18.51
C GLU A 68 11.50 -0.73 19.96
N PHE A 69 12.68 -0.19 20.32
CA PHE A 69 12.89 0.42 21.64
C PHE A 69 11.89 1.54 21.90
N THR A 70 11.72 2.45 20.93
CA THR A 70 10.78 3.57 21.05
C THR A 70 9.36 3.07 21.31
N VAL A 71 8.87 2.12 20.51
CA VAL A 71 7.51 1.54 20.68
C VAL A 71 7.38 0.77 22.00
N SER A 72 8.47 0.26 22.57
CA SER A 72 8.45 -0.42 23.87
C SER A 72 8.19 0.49 25.07
N LEU A 73 8.40 1.81 24.94
CA LEU A 73 8.14 2.78 26.00
C LEU A 73 6.63 2.82 26.29
N ARG A 74 6.25 2.55 27.53
CA ARG A 74 4.84 2.36 27.92
C ARG A 74 4.07 3.67 28.05
N ASP A 75 4.72 4.71 28.58
CA ASP A 75 4.04 5.98 28.86
C ASP A 75 4.07 6.85 27.59
N TYR A 76 2.89 7.34 27.17
CA TYR A 76 2.77 8.22 26.00
C TYR A 76 3.71 9.43 26.16
N ASP A 77 3.65 10.03 27.34
CA ASP A 77 4.52 11.10 27.75
C ASP A 77 4.76 11.12 29.26
N THR A 78 5.72 11.91 29.71
CA THR A 78 6.06 12.06 31.12
C THR A 78 6.41 13.51 31.45
N GLY A 79 6.42 13.84 32.75
CA GLY A 79 6.86 15.14 33.24
C GLY A 79 6.04 16.30 32.66
N ALA A 80 6.74 17.32 32.15
CA ALA A 80 6.13 18.54 31.61
C ALA A 80 5.74 18.46 30.13
N MET A 81 5.74 17.26 29.52
CA MET A 81 5.45 17.06 28.09
C MET A 81 6.38 17.87 27.17
N ASP A 82 7.64 18.03 27.59
CA ASP A 82 8.66 18.79 26.88
C ASP A 82 9.85 17.89 26.46
N ARG A 83 10.93 18.51 25.98
CA ARG A 83 12.13 17.79 25.53
C ARG A 83 12.87 17.07 26.65
N SER A 84 12.65 17.44 27.90
CA SER A 84 13.29 16.84 29.08
C SER A 84 12.61 15.57 29.56
N ALA A 85 11.43 15.24 29.02
CA ALA A 85 10.65 14.07 29.40
C ALA A 85 11.44 12.76 29.21
N ASN A 86 11.68 12.06 30.32
CA ASN A 86 12.35 10.76 30.36
C ASN A 86 11.35 9.61 30.21
N PHE A 87 11.75 8.56 29.52
CA PHE A 87 10.93 7.38 29.22
C PHE A 87 9.58 7.73 28.56
N SER A 88 9.56 8.85 27.84
CA SER A 88 8.41 9.34 27.08
C SER A 88 8.45 8.81 25.64
N PHE A 89 7.42 8.07 25.25
CA PHE A 89 7.24 7.60 23.88
C PHE A 89 7.23 8.78 22.89
N ARG A 90 6.39 9.79 23.13
CA ARG A 90 6.25 10.99 22.29
C ARG A 90 7.59 11.68 22.11
N ASN A 91 8.32 11.93 23.21
CA ASN A 91 9.61 12.63 23.16
C ASN A 91 10.69 11.85 22.40
N THR A 92 10.72 10.53 22.60
CA THR A 92 11.69 9.65 21.94
C THR A 92 11.38 9.52 20.44
N LEU A 93 10.11 9.32 20.08
CA LEU A 93 9.67 9.26 18.69
C LEU A 93 9.89 10.59 17.95
N GLU A 94 9.58 11.71 18.60
CA GLU A 94 9.79 13.06 18.05
C GLU A 94 11.28 13.32 17.74
N GLY A 95 12.17 12.70 18.51
CA GLY A 95 13.61 12.65 18.27
C GLY A 95 14.46 13.41 19.28
N PHE A 96 13.88 13.87 20.39
CA PHE A 96 14.59 14.56 21.47
C PHE A 96 14.92 13.65 22.66
N GLY A 97 14.26 12.50 22.76
CA GLY A 97 14.67 11.39 23.62
C GLY A 97 15.69 10.48 22.96
N ASN A 98 16.55 9.84 23.76
CA ASN A 98 17.52 8.87 23.28
C ASN A 98 16.82 7.51 23.02
N PRO A 99 16.82 6.97 21.78
CA PRO A 99 16.11 5.74 21.45
C PRO A 99 16.86 4.45 21.85
N GLN A 100 17.79 4.53 22.79
CA GLN A 100 18.43 3.39 23.45
C GLN A 100 18.26 3.41 24.98
N THR A 101 18.16 4.59 25.58
CA THR A 101 18.07 4.77 27.03
C THR A 101 16.74 5.34 27.49
N GLY A 102 15.98 5.96 26.59
CA GLY A 102 14.73 6.66 26.89
C GLY A 102 14.94 8.01 27.59
N LEU A 103 16.17 8.45 27.82
CA LEU A 103 16.44 9.73 28.49
C LEU A 103 16.15 10.90 27.54
N GLY A 104 15.46 11.92 28.06
CA GLY A 104 15.19 13.18 27.37
C GLY A 104 16.43 14.06 27.24
N ASN A 105 16.27 15.24 26.65
CA ASN A 105 17.33 16.23 26.39
C ASN A 105 18.55 15.63 25.67
N SER A 106 18.29 14.75 24.70
CA SER A 106 19.35 14.20 23.86
C SER A 106 20.08 15.32 23.10
N ARG A 107 21.42 15.26 23.10
CA ARG A 107 22.27 16.20 22.34
C ARG A 107 22.24 15.92 20.83
N VAL A 108 21.89 14.69 20.46
CA VAL A 108 21.73 14.23 19.08
C VAL A 108 20.25 14.00 18.80
N MET A 109 19.85 14.16 17.55
CA MET A 109 18.47 13.99 17.13
C MET A 109 18.25 12.56 16.64
N GLY A 110 17.26 11.88 17.22
CA GLY A 110 16.86 10.52 16.84
C GLY A 110 15.61 10.51 15.97
N MET A 111 15.16 9.30 15.61
CA MET A 111 13.79 9.03 15.13
C MET A 111 13.27 10.05 14.10
N HIS A 112 12.14 10.70 14.34
CA HIS A 112 11.54 11.68 13.44
C HIS A 112 12.49 12.83 13.06
N ALA A 113 13.10 13.49 14.05
CA ALA A 113 13.97 14.64 13.82
C ALA A 113 15.24 14.28 13.02
N SER A 114 15.71 13.03 13.13
CA SER A 114 16.90 12.58 12.40
C SER A 114 16.71 12.60 10.87
N LEU A 115 15.53 12.24 10.36
CA LEU A 115 15.27 12.30 8.92
C LEU A 115 15.21 13.75 8.45
N HIS A 116 14.53 14.64 9.17
CA HIS A 116 14.47 16.07 8.83
C HIS A 116 15.87 16.67 8.62
N ILE A 117 16.79 16.36 9.51
CA ILE A 117 18.19 16.81 9.42
C ILE A 117 18.93 16.06 8.31
N PHE A 118 18.77 14.75 8.19
CA PHE A 118 19.44 13.91 7.18
C PHE A 118 19.24 14.43 5.76
N MET A 119 18.05 14.95 5.48
CA MET A 119 17.66 15.47 4.16
C MET A 119 18.41 16.75 3.74
N ASN A 120 19.00 17.48 4.70
CA ASN A 120 19.82 18.67 4.51
C ASN A 120 19.30 19.61 3.40
N GLY A 121 18.22 20.34 3.71
CA GLY A 121 17.54 21.20 2.75
C GLY A 121 16.24 21.71 3.33
N SER A 122 15.21 21.84 2.50
CA SER A 122 13.89 22.36 2.94
C SER A 122 13.29 21.52 4.07
N MET A 123 13.46 20.19 4.04
CA MET A 123 13.07 19.27 5.13
C MET A 123 13.70 19.58 6.49
N SER A 124 14.84 20.27 6.53
CA SER A 124 15.56 20.57 7.78
C SER A 124 15.04 21.83 8.48
N SER A 125 14.21 22.63 7.80
CA SER A 125 13.52 23.78 8.40
C SER A 125 12.18 23.34 9.00
N VAL A 126 11.92 23.69 10.26
CA VAL A 126 10.64 23.35 10.92
C VAL A 126 9.46 23.92 10.13
N GLN A 127 9.55 25.19 9.71
CA GLN A 127 8.46 25.87 9.01
C GLN A 127 8.41 25.52 7.51
N GLY A 128 9.56 25.19 6.92
CA GLY A 128 9.68 24.88 5.50
C GLY A 128 9.56 23.40 5.12
N SER A 129 9.59 22.48 6.09
CA SER A 129 9.75 21.05 5.84
C SER A 129 8.66 20.46 4.95
N ALA A 130 7.41 20.87 5.14
CA ALA A 130 6.27 20.41 4.36
C ALA A 130 6.30 20.79 2.87
N ASN A 131 7.19 21.71 2.45
CA ASN A 131 7.39 22.00 1.03
C ASN A 131 8.06 20.83 0.29
N ASP A 132 8.78 19.97 1.00
CA ASP A 132 9.34 18.75 0.43
C ASP A 132 8.28 17.63 0.50
N PRO A 133 7.88 17.02 -0.63
CA PRO A 133 6.86 15.98 -0.63
C PRO A 133 7.27 14.70 0.12
N ILE A 134 8.55 14.52 0.47
CA ILE A 134 8.99 13.45 1.37
C ILE A 134 8.42 13.62 2.78
N PHE A 135 8.08 14.86 3.19
CA PHE A 135 7.41 15.15 4.46
C PHE A 135 6.18 14.26 4.68
N LEU A 136 5.33 14.11 3.67
CA LEU A 136 4.12 13.30 3.75
C LEU A 136 4.45 11.82 4.03
N LEU A 137 5.41 11.25 3.29
CA LEU A 137 5.82 9.87 3.45
C LEU A 137 6.50 9.62 4.81
N HIS A 138 7.31 10.58 5.27
CA HIS A 138 7.94 10.53 6.57
C HIS A 138 6.91 10.55 7.70
N HIS A 139 5.98 11.51 7.68
CA HIS A 139 4.97 11.64 8.71
C HIS A 139 3.95 10.50 8.69
N ALA A 140 3.66 9.90 7.52
CA ALA A 140 2.90 8.65 7.46
C ALA A 140 3.64 7.49 8.15
N TYR A 141 4.97 7.40 8.03
CA TYR A 141 5.75 6.39 8.76
C TYR A 141 5.86 6.70 10.27
N VAL A 142 5.94 7.97 10.65
CA VAL A 142 5.90 8.38 12.07
C VAL A 142 4.56 8.03 12.70
N ASP A 143 3.46 8.31 11.99
CA ASP A 143 2.11 7.92 12.42
C ASP A 143 1.94 6.40 12.47
N SER A 144 2.56 5.65 11.55
CA SER A 144 2.56 4.18 11.62
C SER A 144 3.35 3.63 12.82
N ILE A 145 4.35 4.34 13.34
CA ILE A 145 5.00 3.99 14.61
C ILE A 145 4.06 4.31 15.79
N TYR A 146 3.33 5.42 15.71
CA TYR A 146 2.32 5.79 16.70
C TYR A 146 1.18 4.76 16.79
N GLU A 147 0.66 4.30 15.65
CA GLU A 147 -0.35 3.25 15.60
C GLU A 147 0.15 1.93 16.21
N GLN A 148 1.41 1.54 15.97
CA GLN A 148 2.00 0.37 16.62
C GLN A 148 2.02 0.52 18.14
N TRP A 149 2.35 1.71 18.63
CA TRP A 149 2.35 2.00 20.06
C TRP A 149 0.94 1.95 20.65
N LEU A 150 -0.06 2.53 19.98
CA LEU A 150 -1.47 2.47 20.38
C LEU A 150 -1.97 1.02 20.48
N ARG A 151 -1.69 0.18 19.47
CA ARG A 151 -2.08 -1.25 19.49
C ARG A 151 -1.37 -2.04 20.59
N ARG A 152 -0.09 -1.75 20.82
CA ARG A 152 0.73 -2.49 21.79
C ARG A 152 0.32 -2.19 23.23
N HIS A 153 0.03 -0.94 23.54
CA HIS A 153 -0.19 -0.52 24.93
C HIS A 153 -1.66 -0.26 25.27
N ALA A 154 -2.54 -0.12 24.28
CA ALA A 154 -3.97 0.17 24.46
C ALA A 154 -4.23 1.20 25.58
N PRO A 155 -3.62 2.39 25.48
CA PRO A 155 -3.62 3.36 26.58
C PRO A 155 -5.02 3.94 26.81
N GLU A 156 -5.35 4.17 28.07
CA GLU A 156 -6.51 4.97 28.44
C GLU A 156 -6.31 6.43 27.99
N GLN A 157 -7.42 7.11 27.67
CA GLN A 157 -7.41 8.54 27.30
C GLN A 157 -6.86 9.47 28.40
N THR A 158 -6.78 8.99 29.65
CA THR A 158 -6.19 9.71 30.79
C THR A 158 -4.66 9.71 30.77
N HIS A 159 -4.01 8.85 29.98
CA HIS A 159 -2.56 8.90 29.77
C HIS A 159 -2.12 10.13 28.96
N TYR A 160 -3.03 10.73 28.18
CA TYR A 160 -2.76 12.02 27.56
C TYR A 160 -2.97 13.15 28.59
N PRO A 161 -1.96 14.00 28.88
CA PRO A 161 -2.07 14.99 29.95
C PRO A 161 -3.18 16.03 29.70
N GLU A 162 -4.02 16.24 30.71
CA GLU A 162 -5.15 17.16 30.62
C GLU A 162 -4.75 18.64 30.77
N PHE A 163 -3.74 18.93 31.59
CA PHE A 163 -3.30 20.28 31.93
C PHE A 163 -1.79 20.31 32.17
N ASN A 164 -1.23 21.52 32.31
CA ASN A 164 0.20 21.78 32.56
C ASN A 164 1.16 21.26 31.47
N THR A 165 0.68 21.08 30.25
CA THR A 165 1.56 20.89 29.09
C THR A 165 1.89 22.25 28.45
N PRO A 166 2.85 22.31 27.51
CA PRO A 166 3.09 23.51 26.72
C PRO A 166 1.81 23.98 26.03
N ILE A 167 1.71 25.29 25.80
CA ILE A 167 0.52 25.89 25.16
C ILE A 167 0.18 25.19 23.84
N GLY A 168 -1.09 24.80 23.67
CA GLY A 168 -1.58 24.04 22.51
C GLY A 168 -1.53 22.52 22.66
N HIS A 169 -0.82 21.99 23.67
CA HIS A 169 -0.62 20.54 23.84
C HIS A 169 -1.52 19.89 24.89
N ASN A 170 -2.40 20.63 25.58
CA ASN A 170 -3.32 19.96 26.53
C ASN A 170 -4.28 19.04 25.77
N ARG A 171 -4.70 17.94 26.39
CA ARG A 171 -5.66 16.99 25.83
C ARG A 171 -6.87 17.61 25.14
N GLN A 172 -7.44 18.66 25.73
CA GLN A 172 -8.65 19.34 25.26
C GLN A 172 -8.38 20.58 24.40
N TYR A 173 -7.11 20.93 24.12
CA TYR A 173 -6.80 22.01 23.18
C TYR A 173 -7.23 21.63 21.76
N HIS A 174 -7.76 22.61 21.02
CA HIS A 174 -7.93 22.48 19.59
C HIS A 174 -6.56 22.63 18.90
N MET A 175 -6.23 21.67 18.04
CA MET A 175 -5.02 21.68 17.23
C MET A 175 -5.06 22.87 16.26
N VAL A 176 -4.11 23.79 16.41
CA VAL A 176 -4.02 24.99 15.59
C VAL A 176 -3.31 24.67 14.27
N PRO A 177 -3.77 25.17 13.12
CA PRO A 177 -4.94 26.02 12.87
C PRO A 177 -6.09 25.29 12.16
N PHE A 178 -6.39 24.03 12.53
CA PHE A 178 -7.36 23.23 11.77
C PHE A 178 -8.79 23.81 11.81
N LEU A 179 -9.47 23.72 10.67
CA LEU A 179 -10.88 24.01 10.49
C LEU A 179 -11.54 22.84 9.74
N PRO A 180 -12.60 22.19 10.26
CA PRO A 180 -13.26 22.47 11.54
C PRO A 180 -12.35 22.21 12.76
N LEU A 181 -12.77 22.71 13.92
CA LEU A 181 -11.98 22.60 15.14
C LEU A 181 -11.88 21.14 15.58
N HIS A 182 -10.65 20.71 15.83
CA HIS A 182 -10.29 19.35 16.20
C HIS A 182 -9.43 19.35 17.45
N ARG A 183 -9.73 18.50 18.44
CA ARG A 183 -8.97 18.42 19.70
C ARG A 183 -7.89 17.35 19.63
N ASN A 184 -6.82 17.52 20.40
CA ASN A 184 -5.75 16.52 20.52
C ASN A 184 -6.29 15.12 20.86
N ILE A 185 -7.24 15.04 21.81
CA ILE A 185 -7.82 13.76 22.27
C ILE A 185 -8.57 12.99 21.19
N GLU A 186 -9.08 13.66 20.15
CA GLU A 186 -9.83 13.01 19.06
C GLU A 186 -8.91 12.16 18.17
N TYR A 187 -7.61 12.42 18.21
CA TYR A 187 -6.57 11.70 17.46
C TYR A 187 -5.74 10.78 18.36
N PHE A 188 -6.08 10.69 19.66
CA PHE A 188 -5.55 9.68 20.56
C PHE A 188 -6.38 8.39 20.48
N THR A 189 -6.49 7.86 19.26
CA THR A 189 -7.31 6.71 18.89
C THR A 189 -6.65 5.92 17.76
N SER A 190 -7.04 4.66 17.56
CA SER A 190 -6.49 3.85 16.47
C SER A 190 -6.85 4.42 15.10
N SER A 191 -5.92 4.33 14.15
CA SER A 191 -6.14 4.59 12.72
C SER A 191 -7.40 3.95 12.15
N LYS A 192 -7.80 2.75 12.65
CA LYS A 192 -9.04 2.08 12.25
C LYS A 192 -10.29 2.93 12.51
N GLU A 193 -10.35 3.60 13.66
CA GLU A 193 -11.44 4.51 14.04
C GLU A 193 -11.44 5.78 13.18
N LEU A 194 -10.28 6.14 12.62
CA LEU A 194 -10.11 7.26 11.70
C LEU A 194 -10.34 6.86 10.23
N GLY A 195 -10.61 5.57 9.96
CA GLY A 195 -10.97 5.07 8.63
C GLY A 195 -9.78 4.77 7.70
N TYR A 196 -8.58 4.58 8.24
CA TYR A 196 -7.42 4.13 7.46
C TYR A 196 -6.62 3.05 8.19
N GLU A 197 -5.80 2.30 7.45
CA GLU A 197 -4.94 1.29 8.04
C GLU A 197 -3.62 1.12 7.28
N TYR A 198 -2.58 0.68 7.99
CA TYR A 198 -1.28 0.37 7.42
C TYR A 198 -1.22 -1.08 6.95
N SER A 199 -0.92 -1.28 5.67
CA SER A 199 -0.95 -2.60 5.01
C SER A 199 -0.11 -3.69 5.70
N TYR A 200 1.02 -3.30 6.32
CA TYR A 200 1.89 -4.23 7.03
C TYR A 200 1.39 -4.61 8.44
N MET A 201 0.35 -3.92 8.95
CA MET A 201 -0.32 -4.21 10.22
C MET A 201 -1.66 -4.93 10.06
N LEU A 202 -2.09 -5.17 8.82
CA LEU A 202 -3.28 -5.96 8.53
C LEU A 202 -3.07 -7.42 8.91
N ASP A 203 -4.08 -8.00 9.53
CA ASP A 203 -4.15 -9.45 9.75
C ASP A 203 -4.22 -10.19 8.41
N SER A 204 -3.85 -11.47 8.42
CA SER A 204 -3.82 -12.31 7.20
C SER A 204 -5.13 -12.27 6.43
N ASP A 205 -6.26 -12.32 7.13
CA ASP A 205 -7.60 -12.31 6.53
C ASP A 205 -7.93 -10.94 5.90
N GLN A 206 -7.58 -9.85 6.58
CA GLN A 206 -7.78 -8.49 6.05
C GLN A 206 -6.92 -8.26 4.79
N ARG A 207 -5.67 -8.76 4.80
CA ARG A 207 -4.77 -8.66 3.66
C ARG A 207 -5.29 -9.43 2.44
N ILE A 208 -5.84 -10.63 2.66
CA ILE A 208 -6.46 -11.41 1.57
C ILE A 208 -7.67 -10.67 1.02
N SER A 209 -8.49 -10.08 1.88
CA SER A 209 -9.65 -9.28 1.49
C SER A 209 -9.25 -8.10 0.59
N GLU A 210 -8.23 -7.31 0.98
CA GLU A 210 -7.74 -6.18 0.16
C GLU A 210 -7.23 -6.63 -1.21
N VAL A 211 -6.50 -7.75 -1.26
CA VAL A 211 -6.00 -8.29 -2.53
C VAL A 211 -7.16 -8.75 -3.42
N LEU A 212 -8.18 -9.37 -2.84
CA LEU A 212 -9.27 -10.01 -3.59
C LEU A 212 -10.39 -9.05 -3.97
N SER A 213 -10.65 -8.00 -3.17
CA SER A 213 -11.72 -7.02 -3.38
C SER A 213 -11.79 -6.48 -4.82
N PRO A 214 -10.70 -5.97 -5.43
CA PRO A 214 -10.77 -5.45 -6.80
C PRO A 214 -11.11 -6.54 -7.83
N TYR A 215 -10.72 -7.80 -7.61
CA TYR A 215 -11.09 -8.91 -8.50
C TYR A 215 -12.54 -9.34 -8.29
N LEU A 216 -13.03 -9.33 -7.06
CA LEU A 216 -14.43 -9.61 -6.74
C LEU A 216 -15.37 -8.56 -7.33
N GLU A 217 -15.00 -7.28 -7.24
CA GLU A 217 -15.75 -6.17 -7.87
C GLU A 217 -15.83 -6.35 -9.39
N LEU A 218 -14.69 -6.63 -10.03
CA LEU A 218 -14.64 -6.90 -11.47
C LEU A 218 -15.47 -8.14 -11.85
N MET A 219 -15.41 -9.20 -11.05
CA MET A 219 -16.19 -10.41 -11.25
C MET A 219 -17.69 -10.14 -11.10
N MET A 220 -18.09 -9.37 -10.08
CA MET A 220 -19.48 -8.99 -9.85
C MET A 220 -20.02 -8.08 -10.96
N GLU A 221 -19.19 -7.18 -11.50
CA GLU A 221 -19.56 -6.34 -12.64
C GLU A 221 -19.69 -7.16 -13.93
N ALA A 222 -18.82 -8.16 -14.14
CA ALA A 222 -18.87 -9.05 -15.31
C ALA A 222 -19.98 -10.11 -15.21
N TRP A 223 -20.45 -10.45 -14.01
CA TRP A 223 -21.39 -11.55 -13.77
C TRP A 223 -22.71 -11.44 -14.56
N PRO A 224 -23.40 -10.28 -14.62
CA PRO A 224 -24.63 -10.13 -15.40
C PRO A 224 -24.39 -10.35 -16.91
N TRP A 225 -23.23 -9.93 -17.42
CA TRP A 225 -22.87 -10.08 -18.84
C TRP A 225 -22.58 -11.53 -19.20
N LEU A 226 -21.85 -12.24 -18.34
CA LEU A 226 -21.59 -13.67 -18.51
C LEU A 226 -22.88 -14.49 -18.48
N LEU A 227 -23.78 -14.20 -17.54
CA LEU A 227 -25.10 -14.82 -17.49
C LEU A 227 -25.94 -14.47 -18.73
N GLY A 228 -25.93 -13.21 -19.16
CA GLY A 228 -26.63 -12.77 -20.37
C GLY A 228 -26.12 -13.48 -21.63
N ALA A 229 -24.80 -13.63 -21.78
CA ALA A 229 -24.18 -14.35 -22.88
C ALA A 229 -24.55 -15.84 -22.88
N LEU A 230 -24.60 -16.48 -21.70
CA LEU A 230 -25.00 -17.87 -21.57
C LEU A 230 -26.46 -18.10 -21.96
N VAL A 231 -27.37 -17.24 -21.50
CA VAL A 231 -28.80 -17.29 -21.87
C VAL A 231 -28.98 -17.06 -23.37
N LEU A 232 -28.31 -16.06 -23.93
CA LEU A 232 -28.37 -15.76 -25.35
C LEU A 232 -27.82 -16.91 -26.21
N GLY A 233 -26.69 -17.48 -25.80
CA GLY A 233 -26.09 -18.65 -26.45
C GLY A 233 -27.01 -19.86 -26.45
N ALA A 234 -27.66 -20.13 -25.31
CA ALA A 234 -28.65 -21.21 -25.20
C ALA A 234 -29.87 -20.98 -26.12
N LEU A 235 -30.38 -19.74 -26.20
CA LEU A 235 -31.48 -19.38 -27.10
C LEU A 235 -31.09 -19.59 -28.57
N VAL A 236 -29.90 -19.14 -28.98
CA VAL A 236 -29.40 -19.33 -30.35
C VAL A 236 -29.25 -20.82 -30.67
N ALA A 237 -28.67 -21.61 -29.77
CA ALA A 237 -28.52 -23.05 -29.96
C ALA A 237 -29.88 -23.76 -30.11
N MET A 238 -30.88 -23.38 -29.31
CA MET A 238 -32.24 -23.91 -29.42
C MET A 238 -32.88 -23.55 -30.77
N ILE A 239 -32.74 -22.31 -31.24
CA ILE A 239 -33.26 -21.89 -32.55
C ILE A 239 -32.58 -22.68 -33.68
N VAL A 240 -31.26 -22.81 -33.65
CA VAL A 240 -30.50 -23.58 -34.65
C VAL A 240 -30.93 -25.05 -34.65
N ALA A 241 -31.12 -25.66 -33.49
CA ALA A 241 -31.61 -27.03 -33.38
C ALA A 241 -33.01 -27.19 -33.96
N VAL A 242 -33.93 -26.25 -33.69
CA VAL A 242 -35.28 -26.25 -34.27
C VAL A 242 -35.23 -26.11 -35.79
N ILE A 243 -34.38 -25.23 -36.33
CA ILE A 243 -34.18 -25.06 -37.78
C ILE A 243 -33.59 -26.35 -38.40
N ALA A 244 -32.61 -26.98 -37.76
CA ALA A 244 -32.01 -28.22 -38.25
C ALA A 244 -33.02 -29.38 -38.25
N VAL A 245 -33.85 -29.51 -37.20
CA VAL A 245 -34.89 -30.56 -37.12
C VAL A 245 -36.02 -30.31 -38.14
N THR A 246 -36.43 -29.06 -38.36
CA THR A 246 -37.47 -28.73 -39.34
C THR A 246 -36.97 -28.93 -40.77
N THR A 247 -35.75 -28.51 -41.10
CA THR A 247 -35.15 -28.72 -42.43
C THR A 247 -34.90 -30.20 -42.71
N THR A 248 -34.39 -30.98 -41.77
CA THR A 248 -34.24 -32.44 -41.94
C THR A 248 -35.58 -33.15 -42.10
N ARG A 249 -36.63 -32.76 -41.36
CA ARG A 249 -38.00 -33.29 -41.56
C ARG A 249 -38.59 -32.93 -42.92
N VAL A 250 -38.36 -31.72 -43.43
CA VAL A 250 -38.82 -31.30 -44.76
C VAL A 250 -38.04 -32.03 -45.87
N CYS A 251 -36.72 -32.20 -45.73
CA CYS A 251 -35.88 -32.93 -46.68
C CYS A 251 -36.15 -34.44 -46.67
N TRP A 252 -36.44 -35.06 -45.52
CA TRP A 252 -36.85 -36.47 -45.43
C TRP A 252 -38.31 -36.69 -45.83
N GLY A 253 -39.18 -35.68 -45.72
CA GLY A 253 -40.53 -35.73 -46.29
C GLY A 253 -40.58 -35.65 -47.82
N ALA A 254 -39.45 -35.34 -48.48
CA ALA A 254 -39.34 -35.19 -49.93
C ALA A 254 -38.65 -36.37 -50.63
N TRP A 255 -38.32 -37.46 -49.93
CA TRP A 255 -37.72 -38.66 -50.55
C TRP A 255 -38.79 -39.73 -50.82
N PRO A 256 -39.15 -40.05 -52.09
CA PRO A 256 -40.09 -41.13 -52.36
C PRO A 256 -39.40 -42.48 -52.15
N TRP A 257 -40.03 -43.29 -51.31
CA TRP A 257 -39.71 -44.68 -51.05
C TRP A 257 -39.91 -45.51 -52.34
N GLN A 258 -38.83 -45.91 -53.02
CA GLN A 258 -38.89 -46.98 -54.03
C GLN A 258 -38.40 -48.30 -53.42
N ARG A 259 -39.38 -49.17 -53.18
CA ARG A 259 -39.23 -50.62 -53.02
C ARG A 259 -38.89 -51.23 -54.38
N GLY A 260 -37.75 -51.91 -54.49
CA GLY A 260 -37.34 -52.64 -55.70
C GLY A 260 -36.73 -54.00 -55.33
N GLU A 261 -37.21 -55.04 -56.02
CA GLU A 261 -37.06 -56.48 -55.78
C GLU A 261 -35.65 -57.08 -55.82
N LYS A 262 -35.55 -58.28 -55.24
CA LYS A 262 -34.41 -59.22 -55.28
C LYS A 262 -34.30 -59.92 -56.65
N SER A 263 -33.07 -60.15 -57.15
CA SER A 263 -32.72 -61.32 -57.98
C SER A 263 -31.19 -61.45 -58.25
N SER A 264 -30.55 -62.38 -57.53
CA SER A 264 -29.70 -63.51 -57.98
C SER A 264 -28.73 -63.44 -59.19
N ALA A 265 -27.46 -63.78 -58.87
CA ALA A 265 -26.47 -64.64 -59.58
C ALA A 265 -25.68 -64.14 -60.81
N PHE A 266 -24.33 -64.12 -60.73
CA PHE A 266 -23.45 -65.27 -61.03
C PHE A 266 -21.92 -64.95 -60.95
N HIS A 267 -21.17 -65.93 -60.44
CA HIS A 267 -19.76 -66.33 -60.71
C HIS A 267 -18.51 -65.57 -60.20
N LEU A 268 -18.03 -66.06 -59.04
CA LEU A 268 -16.67 -66.47 -58.57
C LEU A 268 -15.52 -66.65 -59.62
N PRO A 269 -14.21 -66.55 -59.25
CA PRO A 269 -13.62 -67.44 -58.25
C PRO A 269 -12.62 -66.89 -57.20
N GLU A 270 -12.78 -67.55 -56.06
CA GLU A 270 -11.98 -67.80 -54.87
C GLU A 270 -10.53 -68.27 -55.11
N ARG A 271 -9.63 -67.84 -54.22
CA ARG A 271 -8.40 -68.57 -53.86
C ARG A 271 -8.13 -68.37 -52.36
N GLU A 272 -8.39 -69.42 -51.59
CA GLU A 272 -8.00 -69.64 -50.19
C GLU A 272 -6.61 -70.37 -50.15
N PRO A 273 -6.06 -70.79 -48.99
CA PRO A 273 -5.63 -70.06 -47.79
C PRO A 273 -4.21 -70.51 -47.36
N LEU A 274 -3.63 -69.99 -46.26
CA LEU A 274 -2.62 -70.76 -45.49
C LEU A 274 -2.74 -70.46 -43.98
N ILE A 275 -2.93 -71.55 -43.22
CA ILE A 275 -2.95 -71.66 -41.76
C ILE A 275 -1.63 -72.33 -41.30
N ILE A 276 -1.32 -72.19 -40.01
CA ILE A 276 -0.61 -73.09 -39.06
C ILE A 276 0.68 -72.43 -38.51
N SER A 277 0.67 -71.89 -37.27
CA SER A 277 0.98 -72.49 -35.92
C SER A 277 2.47 -72.89 -35.77
N SER A 278 3.16 -72.85 -34.63
CA SER A 278 2.90 -72.62 -33.19
C SER A 278 4.26 -72.54 -32.45
N ASP A 279 4.27 -72.00 -31.21
CA ASP A 279 5.22 -72.26 -30.09
C ASP A 279 6.69 -71.79 -30.24
N SER A 280 7.48 -71.40 -29.22
CA SER A 280 7.42 -71.33 -27.75
C SER A 280 8.57 -70.41 -27.25
N ASP A 281 8.61 -70.17 -25.92
CA ASP A 281 9.78 -69.80 -25.09
C ASP A 281 10.00 -68.32 -24.67
N THR A 282 9.53 -68.03 -23.46
CA THR A 282 10.11 -67.13 -22.42
C THR A 282 11.53 -67.58 -21.98
N PRO A 283 12.34 -66.89 -21.12
CA PRO A 283 12.14 -65.65 -20.34
C PRO A 283 13.36 -64.67 -20.26
N ASN A 284 13.13 -63.52 -19.59
CA ASN A 284 14.03 -62.68 -18.75
C ASN A 284 15.37 -62.14 -19.28
N TYR A 285 15.62 -60.82 -19.10
CA TYR A 285 16.68 -60.33 -18.20
C TYR A 285 16.51 -58.82 -17.87
N HIS A 286 17.05 -58.49 -16.70
CA HIS A 286 16.97 -57.27 -15.90
C HIS A 286 17.84 -56.07 -16.37
N THR A 287 17.61 -54.92 -15.71
CA THR A 287 18.54 -53.78 -15.40
C THR A 287 18.91 -52.85 -16.56
N VAL A 288 18.93 -51.51 -16.43
CA VAL A 288 19.24 -50.60 -15.29
C VAL A 288 18.27 -49.43 -15.28
#